data_AF-A0A6A1W1W4-F1
#
_entry.id   AF-A0A6A1W1W4-F1
#
_cell.length_a   1.000
_cell.length_b   1.000
_cell.length_c   1.000
_cell.angle_alpha   90.00
_cell.angle_beta   90.00
_cell.angle_gamma   90.00
#
_symmetry.space_group_name_H-M   'P 1'
#
loop_
_entity.id
_entity.type
_entity.pdbx_description
1 polymer ?
#
loop_
_entity_poly.entity_id
_entity_poly.type
_entity_poly.pdbx_seq_one_letter_code
_entity_poly.pdbx_strand_id
1 'polypeptide(L)'
;MGFSRLTLILVLVSLPAIWAHEIRPATISVDGIRAIAETDDHYVCATMDWFPSDTCRFNDCMMGNTSAINLDLSNPLLAKTIRAFGHLRLRIGGSPEDQVIYNVGNPRYPCHPFKRGGKGSLFGLTTGCLYMWRWDELNQFFSKTGAIVTFGLNALYGRQKQGKSTLWVGNWDPSNVAALINYTISKGYKIDSWEFGNELSGSGIGARVEAVQYAKDLINLEKIINGLYRNSNFKAKLAAPGGFFDKNWYTKLLQVSGSGIVNRVTYHLYNLGAGNDPNLISRILDPSYLTNSASGTFRDIERVIQEHAPWASVWVGESGGAYGGGGRGVSDRFVNSFWYLDQLGMAAKFSTKAGITLLLINLSIQTEIETKVLKHVNNNLRAKEKSVQKESCSIEVKVSETGKSASDKQSFREEYHLTPKDGQLQTQTSLLNGNPLNVTDGELPRLDPSLVPLCSLYALPPCPLPSL
;
A
#
# COMPACT_ATOMS: atom_id res chain seq x y z
N MET A 1 -42.80 -45.94 65.00
CA MET A 1 -42.87 -44.70 64.21
C MET A 1 -41.47 -44.35 63.75
N GLY A 2 -41.14 -44.61 62.49
CA GLY A 2 -39.84 -44.27 61.90
C GLY A 2 -40.07 -43.89 60.44
N PHE A 3 -40.08 -42.59 60.16
CA PHE A 3 -40.24 -42.07 58.80
C PHE A 3 -38.95 -42.31 58.00
N SER A 4 -39.02 -43.18 57.00
CA SER A 4 -38.01 -43.28 55.95
C SER A 4 -38.19 -42.12 54.97
N ARG A 5 -37.22 -41.21 54.90
CA ARG A 5 -37.14 -40.18 53.86
C ARG A 5 -36.21 -40.66 52.75
N LEU A 6 -36.79 -41.18 51.68
CA LEU A 6 -36.10 -41.40 50.41
C LEU A 6 -35.81 -40.02 49.79
N THR A 7 -34.55 -39.63 49.67
CA THR A 7 -34.16 -38.41 48.95
C THR A 7 -33.83 -38.80 47.51
N LEU A 8 -34.70 -38.43 46.58
CA LEU A 8 -34.50 -38.61 45.14
C LEU A 8 -33.50 -37.54 44.65
N ILE A 9 -32.26 -37.94 44.36
CA ILE A 9 -31.27 -37.06 43.74
C ILE A 9 -31.50 -37.09 42.22
N LEU A 10 -32.11 -36.04 41.68
CA LEU A 10 -32.13 -35.78 40.24
C LEU A 10 -30.70 -35.42 39.79
N VAL A 11 -30.04 -36.34 39.10
CA VAL A 11 -28.82 -36.03 38.34
C VAL A 11 -29.26 -35.37 37.04
N LEU A 12 -29.29 -34.03 37.02
CA LEU A 12 -29.34 -33.24 35.80
C LEU A 12 -28.00 -33.42 35.07
N VAL A 13 -27.96 -34.36 34.14
CA VAL A 13 -26.88 -34.43 33.14
C VAL A 13 -27.05 -33.21 32.23
N SER A 14 -26.35 -32.14 32.54
CA SER A 14 -26.15 -31.04 31.61
C SER A 14 -25.25 -31.54 30.49
N LEU A 15 -25.83 -32.11 29.44
CA LEU A 15 -25.18 -32.19 28.15
C LEU A 15 -24.76 -30.76 27.78
N PRO A 16 -23.48 -30.48 27.49
CA PRO A 16 -23.14 -29.21 26.90
C PRO A 16 -23.89 -29.18 25.58
N ALA A 17 -24.92 -28.33 25.50
CA ALA A 17 -25.50 -27.99 24.23
C ALA A 17 -24.39 -27.31 23.44
N ILE A 18 -23.70 -28.08 22.60
CA ILE A 18 -22.98 -27.53 21.47
C ILE A 18 -24.10 -27.01 20.59
N TRP A 19 -24.48 -25.75 20.79
CA TRP A 19 -25.36 -25.06 19.87
C TRP A 19 -24.58 -24.99 18.55
N ALA A 20 -24.86 -25.94 17.67
CA ALA A 20 -24.46 -25.84 16.28
C ALA A 20 -24.97 -24.49 15.78
N HIS A 21 -24.05 -23.58 15.45
CA HIS A 21 -24.42 -22.37 14.75
C HIS A 21 -25.08 -22.80 13.44
N GLU A 22 -26.25 -22.25 13.13
CA GLU A 22 -26.80 -22.32 11.77
C GLU A 22 -25.80 -21.60 10.85
N ILE A 23 -25.02 -22.36 10.10
CA ILE A 23 -24.30 -21.85 8.95
C ILE A 23 -25.39 -21.45 7.95
N ARG A 24 -25.64 -20.15 7.83
CA ARG A 24 -26.57 -19.64 6.82
C ARG A 24 -25.79 -19.46 5.52
N PRO A 25 -26.11 -20.23 4.46
CA PRO A 25 -25.47 -20.03 3.18
C PRO A 25 -25.79 -18.61 2.68
N ALA A 26 -24.75 -17.87 2.31
CA ALA A 26 -24.87 -16.61 1.60
C ALA A 26 -24.93 -16.92 0.10
N THR A 27 -25.83 -16.25 -0.61
CA THR A 27 -25.85 -16.32 -2.08
C THR A 27 -25.09 -15.12 -2.62
N ILE A 28 -24.05 -15.35 -3.41
CA ILE A 28 -23.37 -14.30 -4.16
C ILE A 28 -23.88 -14.36 -5.61
N SER A 29 -24.50 -13.27 -6.05
CA SER A 29 -24.87 -13.08 -7.45
C SER A 29 -23.80 -12.23 -8.13
N VAL A 30 -23.28 -12.72 -9.25
CA VAL A 30 -22.28 -12.01 -10.07
C VAL A 30 -22.92 -11.68 -11.40
N ASP A 31 -23.04 -10.39 -11.70
CA ASP A 31 -23.41 -9.91 -13.03
C ASP A 31 -22.16 -9.89 -13.91
N GLY A 32 -22.00 -10.94 -14.73
CA GLY A 32 -20.90 -11.07 -15.68
C GLY A 32 -21.11 -10.32 -17.00
N ILE A 33 -22.23 -9.61 -17.19
CA ILE A 33 -22.56 -8.97 -18.47
C ILE A 33 -21.93 -7.58 -18.57
N ARG A 34 -21.79 -6.86 -17.45
CA ARG A 34 -21.33 -5.47 -17.43
C ARG A 34 -20.17 -5.25 -16.47
N ALA A 35 -19.04 -4.79 -17.01
CA ALA A 35 -17.96 -4.25 -16.20
C ALA A 35 -18.41 -2.94 -15.52
N ILE A 36 -18.17 -2.83 -14.21
CA ILE A 36 -18.50 -1.62 -13.42
C ILE A 36 -17.35 -0.61 -13.37
N ALA A 37 -16.12 -1.09 -13.60
CA ALA A 37 -14.88 -0.32 -13.62
C ALA A 37 -13.81 -1.12 -14.39
N GLU A 38 -12.72 -0.45 -14.74
CA GLU A 38 -11.57 -1.04 -15.44
C GLU A 38 -10.29 -0.53 -14.78
N THR A 39 -9.37 -1.42 -14.44
CA THR A 39 -8.05 -1.12 -13.85
C THR A 39 -6.95 -1.16 -14.92
N ASP A 40 -5.75 -0.66 -14.61
CA ASP A 40 -4.55 -0.82 -15.45
C ASP A 40 -4.05 -2.27 -15.38
N ASP A 41 -3.39 -2.76 -16.44
CA ASP A 41 -2.77 -4.10 -16.45
C ASP A 41 -1.70 -4.26 -15.35
N HIS A 42 -1.12 -3.14 -14.89
CA HIS A 42 -0.14 -3.07 -13.81
C HIS A 42 -0.77 -2.48 -12.55
N TYR A 43 -1.95 -2.99 -12.21
CA TYR A 43 -2.79 -2.45 -11.16
C TYR A 43 -2.10 -2.39 -9.80
N VAL A 44 -1.44 -3.49 -9.40
CA VAL A 44 -0.66 -3.57 -8.16
C VAL A 44 0.68 -2.88 -8.35
N CYS A 45 1.02 -1.97 -7.44
CA CYS A 45 2.25 -1.19 -7.49
C CYS A 45 3.01 -1.19 -6.16
N ALA A 46 4.22 -0.63 -6.14
CA ALA A 46 5.04 -0.51 -4.94
C ALA A 46 5.78 0.83 -4.88
N THR A 47 6.18 1.25 -3.68
CA THR A 47 7.02 2.44 -3.47
C THR A 47 8.38 2.09 -2.91
N MET A 48 9.34 2.93 -3.28
CA MET A 48 10.66 3.00 -2.69
C MET A 48 10.86 4.40 -2.13
N ASP A 49 10.98 4.50 -0.82
CA ASP A 49 11.12 5.79 -0.10
C ASP A 49 12.56 6.33 -0.17
N TRP A 50 12.76 7.55 0.32
CA TRP A 50 14.02 8.26 0.43
C TRP A 50 14.63 8.25 1.83
N PHE A 51 13.87 7.87 2.87
CA PHE A 51 14.35 7.93 4.25
C PHE A 51 15.69 7.19 4.46
N PRO A 52 16.68 7.82 5.12
CA PRO A 52 17.92 7.15 5.53
C PRO A 52 17.68 5.97 6.46
N SER A 53 18.60 5.00 6.47
CA SER A 53 18.46 3.76 7.25
C SER A 53 18.46 3.96 8.77
N ASP A 54 19.00 5.07 9.26
CA ASP A 54 19.00 5.45 10.67
C ASP A 54 17.79 6.32 11.08
N THR A 55 16.80 6.44 10.20
CA THR A 55 15.54 7.13 10.49
C THR A 55 14.63 6.20 11.29
N CYS A 56 14.34 6.59 12.52
CA CYS A 56 13.50 5.83 13.42
C CYS A 56 12.26 6.62 13.81
N ARG A 57 11.11 5.95 13.90
CA ARG A 57 9.84 6.50 14.38
C ARG A 57 9.29 5.56 15.44
N PHE A 58 8.69 6.12 16.49
CA PHE A 58 8.11 5.34 17.59
C PHE A 58 9.11 4.33 18.21
N ASN A 59 10.39 4.71 18.31
CA ASN A 59 11.51 3.86 18.76
C ASN A 59 11.81 2.64 17.88
N ASP A 60 11.38 2.64 16.62
CA ASP A 60 11.64 1.59 15.64
C ASP A 60 12.22 2.16 14.34
N CYS A 61 13.21 1.48 13.76
CA CYS A 61 13.93 1.91 12.56
C CYS A 61 13.56 0.99 11.39
N MET A 62 12.26 0.88 11.12
CA MET A 62 11.70 -0.16 10.24
C MET A 62 12.20 -0.09 8.79
N MET A 63 12.62 1.09 8.32
CA MET A 63 13.07 1.27 6.93
C MET A 63 14.38 0.53 6.64
N GLY A 64 15.37 0.55 7.55
CA GLY A 64 16.67 -0.05 7.28
C GLY A 64 17.26 0.37 5.92
N ASN A 65 17.90 -0.55 5.19
CA ASN A 65 18.48 -0.27 3.87
C ASN A 65 17.47 -0.52 2.73
N THR A 66 16.28 0.08 2.77
CA THR A 66 15.25 -0.11 1.72
C THR A 66 15.00 1.11 0.85
N SER A 67 15.65 2.24 1.14
CA SER A 67 15.44 3.47 0.39
C SER A 67 16.09 3.44 -0.99
N ALA A 68 15.65 4.34 -1.85
CA ALA A 68 16.19 4.54 -3.20
C ALA A 68 17.71 4.75 -3.21
N ILE A 69 18.27 5.26 -2.12
CA ILE A 69 19.70 5.54 -1.99
C ILE A 69 20.49 4.29 -1.60
N ASN A 70 19.95 3.44 -0.71
CA ASN A 70 20.73 2.40 -0.02
C ASN A 70 20.27 0.96 -0.29
N LEU A 71 19.14 0.76 -0.97
CA LEU A 71 18.64 -0.58 -1.29
C LEU A 71 19.66 -1.39 -2.09
N ASP A 72 19.90 -2.63 -1.66
CA ASP A 72 20.74 -3.57 -2.40
C ASP A 72 20.02 -4.07 -3.67
N LEU A 73 20.35 -3.43 -4.79
CA LEU A 73 19.80 -3.76 -6.11
C LEU A 73 20.44 -5.02 -6.74
N SER A 74 21.48 -5.57 -6.11
CA SER A 74 22.11 -6.82 -6.56
C SER A 74 21.38 -8.07 -6.05
N ASN A 75 20.48 -7.91 -5.07
CA ASN A 75 19.75 -9.00 -4.45
C ASN A 75 18.90 -9.77 -5.50
N PRO A 76 19.20 -11.06 -5.75
CA PRO A 76 18.51 -11.84 -6.77
C PRO A 76 17.06 -12.12 -6.42
N LEU A 77 16.72 -12.26 -5.13
CA LEU A 77 15.35 -12.47 -4.69
C LEU A 77 14.50 -11.24 -4.99
N LEU A 78 14.99 -10.03 -4.69
CA LEU A 78 14.30 -8.79 -5.02
C LEU A 78 14.00 -8.70 -6.53
N ALA A 79 15.01 -8.99 -7.37
CA ALA A 79 14.85 -8.97 -8.82
C ALA A 79 13.86 -10.03 -9.32
N LYS A 80 13.79 -11.22 -8.69
CA LYS A 80 12.80 -12.25 -9.01
C LYS A 80 11.39 -11.82 -8.59
N THR A 81 11.24 -11.26 -7.38
CA THR A 81 9.96 -10.76 -6.86
C THR A 81 9.36 -9.72 -7.80
N ILE A 82 10.13 -8.73 -8.24
CA ILE A 82 9.63 -7.71 -9.16
C ILE A 82 9.22 -8.32 -10.52
N ARG A 83 10.01 -9.27 -11.04
CA ARG A 83 9.70 -9.97 -12.29
C ARG A 83 8.47 -10.89 -12.18
N ALA A 84 8.14 -11.39 -10.99
CA ALA A 84 6.97 -12.23 -10.79
C ALA A 84 5.64 -11.47 -11.01
N PHE A 85 5.66 -10.14 -10.88
CA PHE A 85 4.54 -9.27 -11.29
C PHE A 85 4.53 -8.97 -12.80
N GLY A 86 5.48 -9.50 -13.57
CA GLY A 86 5.69 -9.21 -14.99
C GLY A 86 6.30 -7.82 -15.21
N HIS A 87 5.53 -6.78 -14.91
CA HIS A 87 5.89 -5.37 -15.10
C HIS A 87 5.43 -4.53 -13.90
N LEU A 88 6.00 -4.79 -12.72
CA LEU A 88 5.64 -4.05 -11.51
C LEU A 88 5.85 -2.56 -11.68
N ARG A 89 4.82 -1.78 -11.35
CA ARG A 89 4.94 -0.32 -11.27
C ARG A 89 5.63 0.08 -9.97
N LEU A 90 6.74 0.80 -10.08
CA LEU A 90 7.52 1.28 -8.96
C LEU A 90 7.48 2.81 -8.91
N ARG A 91 6.96 3.37 -7.82
CA ARG A 91 7.09 4.79 -7.50
C ARG A 91 8.33 5.01 -6.64
N ILE A 92 9.24 5.84 -7.09
CA ILE A 92 10.37 6.32 -6.28
C ILE A 92 9.96 7.67 -5.72
N GLY A 93 9.60 7.71 -4.44
CA GLY A 93 9.03 8.89 -3.81
C GLY A 93 8.74 8.69 -2.32
N GLY A 94 8.43 9.78 -1.64
CA GLY A 94 8.18 9.81 -0.19
C GLY A 94 8.55 11.16 0.41
N SER A 95 8.28 11.38 1.70
CA SER A 95 8.42 12.72 2.31
C SER A 95 9.76 13.42 2.02
N PRO A 96 10.94 12.76 2.10
CA PRO A 96 12.21 13.44 1.86
C PRO A 96 12.49 13.82 0.39
N GLU A 97 11.65 13.42 -0.57
CA GLU A 97 11.81 13.69 -2.01
C GLU A 97 12.04 15.18 -2.31
N ASP A 98 11.26 16.05 -1.68
CA ASP A 98 11.34 17.51 -1.82
C ASP A 98 12.58 18.13 -1.16
N GLN A 99 13.48 17.30 -0.63
CA GLN A 99 14.79 17.69 -0.10
C GLN A 99 15.95 17.05 -0.88
N VAL A 100 15.67 16.25 -1.91
CA VAL A 100 16.70 15.60 -2.72
C VAL A 100 17.25 16.58 -3.75
N ILE A 101 18.58 16.70 -3.79
CA ILE A 101 19.33 17.40 -4.83
C ILE A 101 19.87 16.35 -5.81
N TYR A 102 19.73 16.58 -7.11
CA TYR A 102 20.31 15.70 -8.13
C TYR A 102 21.73 16.16 -8.47
N ASN A 103 22.72 15.26 -8.36
CA ASN A 103 24.13 15.60 -8.62
C ASN A 103 24.45 15.64 -10.11
N VAL A 104 23.80 16.55 -10.84
CA VAL A 104 23.92 16.67 -12.28
C VAL A 104 23.65 18.10 -12.74
N GLY A 105 24.33 18.50 -13.82
CA GLY A 105 24.38 19.89 -14.25
C GLY A 105 25.20 20.74 -13.29
N ASN A 106 24.69 21.91 -12.91
CA ASN A 106 25.31 22.81 -11.94
C ASN A 106 24.30 23.13 -10.82
N PRO A 107 24.07 22.20 -9.87
CA PRO A 107 23.08 22.40 -8.82
C PRO A 107 23.46 23.60 -7.94
N ARG A 108 22.47 24.43 -7.62
CA ARG A 108 22.62 25.64 -6.80
C ARG A 108 23.05 25.33 -5.37
N TYR A 109 22.63 24.17 -4.86
CA TYR A 109 22.90 23.75 -3.49
C TYR A 109 23.87 22.55 -3.48
N PRO A 110 24.73 22.43 -2.45
CA PRO A 110 25.62 21.28 -2.31
C PRO A 110 24.85 19.96 -2.25
N CYS A 111 25.36 18.96 -2.96
CA CYS A 111 24.79 17.61 -2.99
C CYS A 111 25.53 16.71 -2.02
N HIS A 112 24.98 16.56 -0.81
CA HIS A 112 25.50 15.68 0.24
C HIS A 112 24.47 14.62 0.63
N PRO A 113 24.90 13.45 1.14
CA PRO A 113 23.98 12.45 1.67
C PRO A 113 23.13 13.06 2.79
N PHE A 114 21.89 12.56 2.92
CA PHE A 114 21.03 12.92 4.03
C PHE A 114 21.73 12.70 5.37
N LYS A 115 21.52 13.64 6.29
CA LYS A 115 21.94 13.54 7.69
C LYS A 115 20.79 14.01 8.57
N ARG A 116 20.85 13.66 9.86
CA ARG A 116 19.96 14.24 10.86
C ARG A 116 20.10 15.76 10.87
N GLY A 117 18.98 16.44 10.69
CA GLY A 117 18.87 17.88 10.71
C GLY A 117 18.69 18.43 12.13
N GLY A 118 18.98 19.72 12.31
CA GLY A 118 18.69 20.43 13.56
C GLY A 118 17.21 20.73 13.75
N LYS A 119 16.87 21.38 14.86
CA LYS A 119 15.49 21.82 15.16
C LYS A 119 14.93 22.68 14.03
N GLY A 120 13.75 22.31 13.53
CA GLY A 120 13.08 23.03 12.45
C GLY A 120 13.45 22.58 11.03
N SER A 121 14.36 21.62 10.89
CA SER A 121 14.59 20.91 9.62
C SER A 121 13.32 20.18 9.16
N LEU A 122 13.11 20.17 7.84
CA LEU A 122 11.98 19.44 7.25
C LEU A 122 12.23 17.93 7.43
N PHE A 123 11.23 17.25 8.00
CA PHE A 123 11.28 15.83 8.42
C PHE A 123 12.46 15.43 9.31
N GLY A 124 13.11 16.39 9.99
CA GLY A 124 14.28 16.09 10.83
C GLY A 124 15.55 15.79 10.03
N LEU A 125 15.61 16.16 8.75
CA LEU A 125 16.70 15.82 7.84
C LEU A 125 17.32 17.08 7.19
N THR A 126 18.60 16.99 6.83
CA THR A 126 19.23 17.93 5.89
C THR A 126 18.66 17.74 4.48
N THR A 127 19.14 18.51 3.50
CA THR A 127 19.00 18.08 2.10
C THR A 127 19.73 16.75 1.88
N GLY A 128 19.25 15.99 0.90
CA GLY A 128 19.84 14.73 0.46
C GLY A 128 20.40 14.86 -0.96
N CYS A 129 21.07 13.81 -1.41
CA CYS A 129 21.72 13.79 -2.71
C CYS A 129 21.42 12.48 -3.44
N LEU A 130 20.92 12.60 -4.67
CA LEU A 130 20.93 11.51 -5.64
C LEU A 130 22.15 11.69 -6.54
N TYR A 131 23.15 10.86 -6.33
CA TYR A 131 24.31 10.80 -7.22
C TYR A 131 23.95 10.08 -8.53
N MET A 132 24.52 10.52 -9.65
CA MET A 132 24.19 9.94 -10.95
C MET A 132 24.65 8.49 -11.11
N TRP A 133 25.69 8.05 -10.39
CA TRP A 133 26.04 6.62 -10.35
C TRP A 133 24.92 5.79 -9.73
N ARG A 134 24.27 6.29 -8.66
CA ARG A 134 23.14 5.60 -8.03
C ARG A 134 21.90 5.65 -8.91
N TRP A 135 21.69 6.76 -9.61
CA TRP A 135 20.63 6.86 -10.62
C TRP A 135 20.84 5.85 -11.76
N ASP A 136 22.09 5.67 -12.20
CA ASP A 136 22.45 4.65 -13.19
C ASP A 136 22.17 3.23 -12.67
N GLU A 137 22.55 2.90 -11.43
CA GLU A 137 22.25 1.60 -10.81
C GLU A 137 20.74 1.31 -10.74
N LEU A 138 19.95 2.29 -10.30
CA LEU A 138 18.49 2.18 -10.23
C LEU A 138 17.90 1.88 -11.61
N ASN A 139 18.30 2.62 -12.65
CA ASN A 139 17.78 2.43 -14.00
C ASN A 139 18.23 1.11 -14.64
N GLN A 140 19.46 0.66 -14.38
CA GLN A 140 19.92 -0.67 -14.79
C GLN A 140 19.08 -1.76 -14.13
N PHE A 141 18.78 -1.61 -12.84
CA PHE A 141 17.92 -2.52 -12.11
C PHE A 141 16.50 -2.55 -12.69
N PHE A 142 15.88 -1.38 -12.92
CA PHE A 142 14.54 -1.29 -13.52
C PHE A 142 14.47 -1.95 -14.90
N SER A 143 15.48 -1.70 -15.74
CA SER A 143 15.58 -2.34 -17.05
C SER A 143 15.74 -3.85 -16.95
N LYS A 144 16.54 -4.33 -16.00
CA LYS A 144 16.78 -5.76 -15.76
C LYS A 144 15.53 -6.50 -15.25
N THR A 145 14.70 -5.83 -14.45
CA THR A 145 13.49 -6.41 -13.87
C THR A 145 12.24 -6.15 -14.69
N GLY A 146 12.29 -5.28 -15.71
CA GLY A 146 11.11 -4.89 -16.49
C GLY A 146 10.15 -3.97 -15.73
N ALA A 147 10.62 -3.29 -14.67
CA ALA A 147 9.78 -2.43 -13.84
C ALA A 147 9.36 -1.15 -14.59
N ILE A 148 8.14 -0.70 -14.34
CA ILE A 148 7.60 0.55 -14.90
C ILE A 148 7.72 1.65 -13.85
N VAL A 149 8.48 2.71 -14.15
CA VAL A 149 8.94 3.64 -13.11
C VAL A 149 8.16 4.95 -13.14
N THR A 150 7.63 5.35 -11.98
CA THR A 150 7.27 6.73 -11.67
C THR A 150 8.34 7.30 -10.76
N PHE A 151 8.95 8.44 -11.12
CA PHE A 151 9.95 9.09 -10.28
C PHE A 151 9.44 10.45 -9.80
N GLY A 152 9.42 10.65 -8.49
CA GLY A 152 9.01 11.90 -7.88
C GLY A 152 10.12 12.96 -7.86
N LEU A 153 9.75 14.18 -8.22
CA LEU A 153 10.61 15.32 -8.45
C LEU A 153 10.53 16.31 -7.30
N ASN A 154 11.67 16.87 -6.91
CA ASN A 154 11.72 17.91 -5.88
C ASN A 154 11.01 19.20 -6.33
N ALA A 155 9.83 19.46 -5.75
CA ALA A 155 8.99 20.61 -6.05
C ALA A 155 9.25 21.82 -5.13
N LEU A 156 10.13 21.68 -4.12
CA LEU A 156 10.54 22.76 -3.23
C LEU A 156 11.87 23.43 -3.62
N TYR A 157 12.60 22.86 -4.59
CA TYR A 157 13.87 23.41 -5.05
C TYR A 157 13.75 24.88 -5.48
N GLY A 158 14.55 25.75 -4.86
CA GLY A 158 14.56 27.20 -5.09
C GLY A 158 13.53 28.01 -4.29
N ARG A 159 12.52 27.36 -3.69
CA ARG A 159 11.50 28.03 -2.88
C ARG A 159 12.01 28.41 -1.49
N GLN A 160 11.24 29.26 -0.81
CA GLN A 160 11.54 29.69 0.56
C GLN A 160 10.37 29.37 1.48
N LYS A 161 10.68 28.84 2.66
CA LYS A 161 9.69 28.60 3.72
C LYS A 161 9.22 29.93 4.31
N GLN A 162 7.91 30.14 4.39
CA GLN A 162 7.32 31.37 4.92
C GLN A 162 7.21 31.30 6.45
N GLY A 163 8.17 31.93 7.14
CA GLY A 163 8.18 32.05 8.60
C GLY A 163 8.18 30.68 9.28
N LYS A 164 7.32 30.52 10.30
CA LYS A 164 7.15 29.25 11.05
C LYS A 164 6.06 28.34 10.47
N SER A 165 5.41 28.72 9.37
CA SER A 165 4.34 27.93 8.75
C SER A 165 4.90 26.75 7.94
N THR A 166 4.01 25.86 7.46
CA THR A 166 4.36 24.83 6.47
C THR A 166 4.39 25.37 5.04
N LEU A 167 3.99 26.62 4.80
CA LEU A 167 3.87 27.18 3.47
C LEU A 167 5.25 27.50 2.87
N TRP A 168 5.48 27.03 1.65
CA TRP A 168 6.61 27.42 0.81
C TRP A 168 6.13 28.33 -0.32
N VAL A 169 6.84 29.45 -0.48
CA VAL A 169 6.51 30.51 -1.45
C VAL A 169 7.64 30.74 -2.44
N GLY A 170 7.32 31.45 -3.51
CA GLY A 170 8.23 31.73 -4.62
C GLY A 170 8.08 30.72 -5.75
N ASN A 171 8.64 31.08 -6.90
CA ASN A 171 8.64 30.22 -8.08
C ASN A 171 9.57 29.02 -7.84
N TRP A 172 9.17 27.87 -8.34
CA TRP A 172 10.04 26.70 -8.40
C TRP A 172 11.17 26.93 -9.41
N ASP A 173 12.40 26.55 -9.05
CA ASP A 173 13.56 26.60 -9.94
C ASP A 173 13.69 25.25 -10.69
N PRO A 174 13.44 25.19 -12.00
CA PRO A 174 13.41 23.93 -12.73
C PRO A 174 14.79 23.40 -13.11
N SER A 175 15.88 24.14 -12.86
CA SER A 175 17.21 23.83 -13.40
C SER A 175 17.72 22.44 -13.03
N ASN A 176 17.54 22.03 -11.76
CA ASN A 176 18.04 20.73 -11.28
C ASN A 176 17.22 19.55 -11.85
N VAL A 177 15.90 19.70 -11.93
CA VAL A 177 15.01 18.70 -12.56
C VAL A 177 15.27 18.61 -14.06
N ALA A 178 15.42 19.73 -14.76
CA ALA A 178 15.72 19.73 -16.18
C ALA A 178 17.05 19.02 -16.48
N ALA A 179 18.07 19.22 -15.63
CA ALA A 179 19.35 18.52 -15.73
C ALA A 179 19.21 17.01 -15.52
N LEU A 180 18.42 16.57 -14.53
CA LEU A 180 18.13 15.14 -14.28
C LEU A 180 17.41 14.50 -15.47
N ILE A 181 16.35 15.14 -15.97
CA ILE A 181 15.57 14.61 -17.10
C ILE A 181 16.47 14.52 -18.35
N ASN A 182 17.26 15.55 -18.62
CA ASN A 182 18.18 15.54 -19.76
C ASN A 182 19.25 14.44 -19.65
N TYR A 183 19.82 14.22 -18.46
CA TYR A 183 20.74 13.12 -18.21
C TYR A 183 20.06 11.75 -18.40
N THR A 184 18.83 11.61 -17.92
CA THR A 184 18.04 10.38 -18.07
C THR A 184 17.80 10.05 -19.55
N ILE A 185 17.43 11.05 -20.35
CA ILE A 185 17.25 10.91 -21.80
C ILE A 185 18.58 10.56 -22.50
N SER A 186 19.68 11.24 -22.15
CA SER A 186 20.97 11.01 -22.82
C SER A 186 21.53 9.62 -22.55
N LYS A 187 21.17 9.00 -21.43
CA LYS A 187 21.50 7.61 -21.08
C LYS A 187 20.55 6.58 -21.70
N GLY A 188 19.47 7.04 -22.35
CA GLY A 188 18.44 6.17 -22.93
C GLY A 188 17.54 5.49 -21.89
N TYR A 189 17.54 5.98 -20.65
CA TYR A 189 16.71 5.44 -19.59
C TYR A 189 15.24 5.79 -19.79
N LYS A 190 14.36 4.86 -19.43
CA LYS A 190 12.91 4.99 -19.61
C LYS A 190 12.23 5.20 -18.28
N ILE A 191 11.68 6.39 -18.08
CA ILE A 191 10.83 6.73 -16.95
C ILE A 191 9.41 6.94 -17.47
N ASP A 192 8.46 6.15 -16.98
CA ASP A 192 7.07 6.16 -17.46
C ASP A 192 6.34 7.44 -17.07
N SER A 193 6.53 7.90 -15.83
CA SER A 193 6.07 9.23 -15.42
C SER A 193 6.99 9.93 -14.44
N TRP A 194 7.00 11.25 -14.55
CA TRP A 194 7.54 12.14 -13.53
C TRP A 194 6.39 12.59 -12.63
N GLU A 195 6.53 12.42 -11.32
CA GLU A 195 5.59 12.98 -10.33
C GLU A 195 6.18 14.26 -9.73
N PHE A 196 5.38 15.26 -9.41
CA PHE A 196 5.89 16.56 -8.94
C PHE A 196 5.73 16.77 -7.44
N GLY A 197 6.69 16.37 -6.64
CA GLY A 197 6.70 16.59 -5.19
C GLY A 197 5.79 15.64 -4.42
N ASN A 198 5.88 15.71 -3.10
CA ASN A 198 5.25 14.76 -2.19
C ASN A 198 4.51 15.48 -1.04
N GLU A 199 3.21 15.23 -0.92
CA GLU A 199 2.35 15.70 0.17
C GLU A 199 2.33 17.21 0.37
N LEU A 200 2.43 17.96 -0.74
CA LEU A 200 2.40 19.43 -0.75
C LEU A 200 0.98 20.01 -0.89
N SER A 201 -0.03 19.15 -1.08
CA SER A 201 -1.44 19.53 -1.28
C SER A 201 -2.17 19.86 0.03
N GLY A 202 -3.19 20.72 -0.05
CA GLY A 202 -4.03 21.08 1.10
C GLY A 202 -3.24 21.70 2.25
N SER A 203 -3.32 21.10 3.44
CA SER A 203 -2.55 21.50 4.61
C SER A 203 -1.07 21.10 4.54
N GLY A 204 -0.76 20.10 3.71
CA GLY A 204 0.54 19.48 3.52
C GLY A 204 1.10 18.77 4.75
N ILE A 205 2.10 17.92 4.52
CA ILE A 205 2.82 17.21 5.59
C ILE A 205 4.21 17.82 5.72
N GLY A 206 4.43 18.65 6.74
CA GLY A 206 5.70 19.38 6.95
C GLY A 206 5.95 20.55 5.98
N ALA A 207 5.48 20.44 4.73
CA ALA A 207 5.54 21.46 3.69
C ALA A 207 4.24 21.49 2.88
N ARG A 208 3.85 22.67 2.37
CA ARG A 208 2.72 22.84 1.44
C ARG A 208 3.01 23.93 0.41
N VAL A 209 2.36 23.82 -0.75
CA VAL A 209 2.37 24.84 -1.81
C VAL A 209 0.92 25.16 -2.18
N GLU A 210 0.61 26.44 -2.39
CA GLU A 210 -0.74 26.85 -2.82
C GLU A 210 -1.09 26.29 -4.20
N ALA A 211 -2.31 25.78 -4.37
CA ALA A 211 -2.76 25.06 -5.57
C ALA A 211 -2.53 25.85 -6.87
N VAL A 212 -2.75 27.17 -6.84
CA VAL A 212 -2.55 28.05 -8.00
C VAL A 212 -1.09 28.13 -8.40
N GLN A 213 -0.18 28.24 -7.43
CA GLN A 213 1.25 28.29 -7.72
C GLN A 213 1.73 26.93 -8.21
N TYR A 214 1.33 25.85 -7.51
CA TYR A 214 1.65 24.49 -7.89
C TYR A 214 1.20 24.16 -9.32
N ALA A 215 0.00 24.57 -9.73
CA ALA A 215 -0.51 24.43 -11.09
C ALA A 215 0.35 25.16 -12.15
N LYS A 216 0.80 26.38 -11.85
CA LYS A 216 1.72 27.13 -12.74
C LYS A 216 3.04 26.40 -12.91
N ASP A 217 3.54 25.82 -11.83
CA ASP A 217 4.79 25.07 -11.85
C ASP A 217 4.67 23.78 -12.66
N LEU A 218 3.52 23.08 -12.62
CA LEU A 218 3.23 21.94 -13.51
C LEU A 218 3.14 22.33 -14.98
N ILE A 219 2.50 23.46 -15.32
CA ILE A 219 2.46 23.97 -16.70
C ILE A 219 3.89 24.21 -17.21
N ASN A 220 4.75 24.80 -16.37
CA ASN A 220 6.14 25.02 -16.71
C ASN A 220 6.92 23.70 -16.86
N LEU A 221 6.73 22.76 -15.93
CA LEU A 221 7.36 21.43 -15.99
C LEU A 221 6.95 20.68 -17.27
N GLU A 222 5.67 20.67 -17.64
CA GLU A 222 5.19 20.02 -18.86
C GLU A 222 5.80 20.65 -20.11
N LYS A 223 5.97 21.98 -20.15
CA LYS A 223 6.70 22.66 -21.24
C LYS A 223 8.16 22.21 -21.33
N ILE A 224 8.83 22.04 -20.19
CA ILE A 224 10.23 21.58 -20.13
C ILE A 224 10.34 20.12 -20.59
N ILE A 225 9.47 19.24 -20.09
CA ILE A 225 9.38 17.84 -20.52
C ILE A 225 9.18 17.77 -22.04
N ASN A 226 8.21 18.52 -22.59
CA ASN A 226 7.98 18.57 -24.04
C ASN A 226 9.22 19.02 -24.83
N GLY A 227 9.94 20.04 -24.33
CA GLY A 227 11.16 20.52 -24.97
C GLY A 227 12.29 19.48 -24.98
N LEU A 228 12.53 18.83 -23.83
CA LEU A 228 13.60 17.85 -23.66
C LEU A 228 13.32 16.56 -24.45
N TYR A 229 12.07 16.10 -24.50
CA TYR A 229 11.68 14.89 -25.21
C TYR A 229 11.36 15.10 -26.70
N ARG A 230 11.53 16.30 -27.26
CA ARG A 230 11.11 16.65 -28.63
C ARG A 230 11.63 15.69 -29.72
N ASN A 231 12.85 15.17 -29.55
CA ASN A 231 13.48 14.24 -30.50
C ASN A 231 13.52 12.80 -30.00
N SER A 232 12.76 12.48 -28.94
CA SER A 232 12.68 11.15 -28.37
C SER A 232 11.47 10.39 -28.92
N ASN A 233 11.65 9.10 -29.20
CA ASN A 233 10.55 8.20 -29.59
C ASN A 233 9.65 7.79 -28.41
N PHE A 234 10.00 8.24 -27.21
CA PHE A 234 9.30 7.98 -25.96
C PHE A 234 9.18 9.29 -25.18
N LYS A 235 8.02 9.55 -24.58
CA LYS A 235 7.81 10.72 -23.71
C LYS A 235 7.15 10.28 -22.41
N ALA A 236 7.80 10.61 -21.29
CA ALA A 236 7.25 10.40 -19.95
C ALA A 236 5.96 11.22 -19.74
N LYS A 237 5.01 10.65 -19.00
CA LYS A 237 3.79 11.33 -18.55
C LYS A 237 4.05 12.17 -17.29
N LEU A 238 3.16 13.11 -17.01
CA LEU A 238 3.20 13.92 -15.80
C LEU A 238 2.14 13.46 -14.78
N ALA A 239 2.58 13.16 -13.56
CA ALA A 239 1.75 12.78 -12.43
C ALA A 239 1.80 13.85 -11.33
N ALA A 240 0.68 14.04 -10.62
CA ALA A 240 0.55 15.02 -9.53
C ALA A 240 -0.77 14.82 -8.76
N PRO A 241 -0.91 15.33 -7.53
CA PRO A 241 0.11 16.02 -6.74
C PRO A 241 0.88 15.15 -5.75
N GLY A 242 0.66 13.82 -5.73
CA GLY A 242 1.34 12.92 -4.79
C GLY A 242 1.07 13.30 -3.33
N GLY A 243 -0.17 13.62 -2.96
CA GLY A 243 -0.50 14.08 -1.60
C GLY A 243 -1.89 13.68 -1.13
N PHE A 244 -2.24 14.00 0.11
CA PHE A 244 -3.58 13.73 0.62
C PHE A 244 -4.64 14.52 -0.15
N PHE A 245 -5.78 13.86 -0.40
CA PHE A 245 -6.88 14.47 -1.14
C PHE A 245 -7.52 15.61 -0.34
N ASP A 246 -7.47 16.81 -0.90
CA ASP A 246 -8.25 17.97 -0.45
C ASP A 246 -9.06 18.46 -1.66
N LYS A 247 -10.39 18.39 -1.55
CA LYS A 247 -11.29 18.65 -2.68
C LYS A 247 -11.06 20.01 -3.31
N ASN A 248 -10.96 21.07 -2.51
CA ASN A 248 -10.82 22.44 -3.02
C ASN A 248 -9.46 22.65 -3.68
N TRP A 249 -8.40 22.12 -3.06
CA TRP A 249 -7.04 22.20 -3.57
C TRP A 249 -6.92 21.45 -4.90
N TYR A 250 -7.43 20.21 -4.97
CA TYR A 250 -7.41 19.39 -6.19
C TYR A 250 -8.25 20.01 -7.31
N THR A 251 -9.48 20.43 -7.02
CA THR A 251 -10.32 21.17 -7.99
C THR A 251 -9.58 22.39 -8.51
N LYS A 252 -8.97 23.19 -7.63
CA LYS A 252 -8.24 24.40 -8.05
C LYS A 252 -7.01 24.07 -8.88
N LEU A 253 -6.26 23.03 -8.53
CA LEU A 253 -5.13 22.53 -9.31
C LEU A 253 -5.56 22.20 -10.74
N LEU A 254 -6.60 21.38 -10.90
CA LEU A 254 -7.05 20.90 -12.21
C LEU A 254 -7.63 22.02 -13.07
N GLN A 255 -8.40 22.93 -12.46
CA GLN A 255 -8.94 24.11 -13.16
C GLN A 255 -7.84 25.06 -13.66
N VAL A 256 -6.79 25.28 -12.86
CA VAL A 256 -5.72 26.23 -13.21
C VAL A 256 -4.69 25.61 -14.15
N SER A 257 -4.33 24.33 -13.96
CA SER A 257 -3.40 23.64 -14.85
C SER A 257 -4.02 23.38 -16.22
N GLY A 258 -5.32 23.04 -16.27
CA GLY A 258 -6.05 22.84 -17.50
C GLY A 258 -5.78 21.49 -18.18
N SER A 259 -6.43 21.31 -19.32
CA SER A 259 -6.46 20.03 -20.04
C SER A 259 -5.09 19.57 -20.54
N GLY A 260 -4.79 18.29 -20.33
CA GLY A 260 -3.61 17.63 -20.87
C GLY A 260 -2.31 17.87 -20.10
N ILE A 261 -2.29 18.73 -19.08
CA ILE A 261 -1.09 18.97 -18.25
C ILE A 261 -0.85 17.80 -17.30
N VAL A 262 -1.80 17.46 -16.44
CA VAL A 262 -1.69 16.31 -15.54
C VAL A 262 -2.32 15.10 -16.22
N ASN A 263 -1.52 14.08 -16.50
CA ASN A 263 -1.99 12.84 -17.13
C ASN A 263 -2.48 11.82 -16.09
N ARG A 264 -1.87 11.86 -14.90
CA ARG A 264 -2.16 10.93 -13.80
C ARG A 264 -2.37 11.73 -12.53
N VAL A 265 -3.59 11.69 -11.99
CA VAL A 265 -3.88 12.34 -10.72
C VAL A 265 -3.63 11.36 -9.59
N THR A 266 -2.63 11.64 -8.77
CA THR A 266 -2.15 10.77 -7.69
C THR A 266 -2.55 11.33 -6.33
N TYR A 267 -3.01 10.46 -5.43
CA TYR A 267 -3.30 10.83 -4.05
C TYR A 267 -2.83 9.75 -3.08
N HIS A 268 -2.64 10.15 -1.82
CA HIS A 268 -2.17 9.28 -0.75
C HIS A 268 -3.33 8.82 0.14
N LEU A 269 -3.24 7.60 0.67
CA LEU A 269 -4.26 7.02 1.53
C LEU A 269 -3.67 6.25 2.71
N TYR A 270 -3.95 6.73 3.93
CA TYR A 270 -3.61 6.07 5.19
C TYR A 270 -4.81 6.12 6.13
N ASN A 271 -5.70 5.13 6.03
CA ASN A 271 -7.00 5.13 6.68
C ASN A 271 -7.04 4.35 8.01
N LEU A 272 -5.94 3.75 8.48
CA LEU A 272 -5.88 3.04 9.76
C LEU A 272 -5.34 3.89 10.92
N GLY A 273 -4.66 5.01 10.65
CA GLY A 273 -4.05 5.89 11.67
C GLY A 273 -2.53 5.77 11.79
N ALA A 274 -1.97 6.14 12.94
CA ALA A 274 -0.53 6.09 13.18
C ALA A 274 -0.04 4.65 13.40
N GLY A 275 1.19 4.34 13.00
CA GLY A 275 1.82 3.05 13.25
C GLY A 275 1.91 2.64 14.72
N ASN A 276 1.91 3.59 15.66
CA ASN A 276 1.90 3.31 17.10
C ASN A 276 0.50 3.26 17.73
N ASP A 277 -0.57 3.33 16.94
CA ASP A 277 -1.93 3.24 17.47
C ASP A 277 -2.22 1.80 17.97
N PRO A 278 -2.62 1.60 19.23
CA PRO A 278 -2.92 0.27 19.75
C PRO A 278 -4.18 -0.36 19.12
N ASN A 279 -4.99 0.42 18.40
CA ASN A 279 -6.25 -0.03 17.81
C ASN A 279 -6.13 -0.44 16.33
N LEU A 280 -4.92 -0.58 15.78
CA LEU A 280 -4.75 -0.95 14.37
C LEU A 280 -5.44 -2.28 14.04
N ILE A 281 -5.25 -3.31 14.86
CA ILE A 281 -5.87 -4.64 14.63
C ILE A 281 -7.40 -4.56 14.70
N SER A 282 -7.96 -3.87 15.70
CA SER A 282 -9.41 -3.77 15.83
C SER A 282 -10.05 -3.00 14.67
N ARG A 283 -9.37 -1.98 14.14
CA ARG A 283 -9.77 -1.26 12.92
C ARG A 283 -9.69 -2.11 11.67
N ILE A 284 -8.63 -2.91 11.52
CA ILE A 284 -8.47 -3.82 10.38
C ILE A 284 -9.56 -4.91 10.37
N LEU A 285 -9.96 -5.39 11.55
CA LEU A 285 -10.97 -6.44 11.70
C LEU A 285 -12.41 -5.90 11.73
N ASP A 286 -12.62 -4.59 11.61
CA ASP A 286 -13.94 -3.96 11.55
C ASP A 286 -14.29 -3.60 10.09
N PRO A 287 -15.18 -4.35 9.42
CA PRO A 287 -15.57 -4.09 8.03
C PRO A 287 -16.24 -2.73 7.85
N SER A 288 -16.97 -2.25 8.86
CA SER A 288 -17.61 -0.94 8.82
C SER A 288 -16.56 0.17 8.88
N TYR A 289 -15.53 0.00 9.71
CA TYR A 289 -14.41 0.92 9.75
C TYR A 289 -13.67 0.97 8.41
N LEU A 290 -13.29 -0.18 7.84
CA LEU A 290 -12.59 -0.25 6.55
C LEU A 290 -13.39 0.44 5.44
N THR A 291 -14.69 0.14 5.34
CA THR A 291 -15.58 0.75 4.34
C THR A 291 -15.72 2.26 4.52
N ASN A 292 -16.03 2.71 5.75
CA ASN A 292 -16.36 4.11 6.00
C ASN A 292 -15.12 5.03 6.01
N SER A 293 -13.95 4.50 6.36
CA SER A 293 -12.71 5.28 6.46
C SER A 293 -12.10 5.66 5.12
N ALA A 294 -12.44 4.96 4.03
CA ALA A 294 -11.83 5.18 2.72
C ALA A 294 -12.81 5.50 1.58
N SER A 295 -14.03 4.92 1.59
CA SER A 295 -14.96 5.02 0.45
C SER A 295 -15.37 6.45 0.08
N GLY A 296 -15.43 7.36 1.07
CA GLY A 296 -15.70 8.77 0.83
C GLY A 296 -14.63 9.43 -0.04
N THR A 297 -13.36 9.21 0.29
CA THR A 297 -12.21 9.73 -0.46
C THR A 297 -12.23 9.23 -1.90
N PHE A 298 -12.40 7.92 -2.13
CA PHE A 298 -12.46 7.34 -3.47
C PHE A 298 -13.57 7.94 -4.34
N ARG A 299 -14.78 8.04 -3.78
CA ARG A 299 -15.93 8.61 -4.50
C ARG A 299 -15.72 10.10 -4.82
N ASP A 300 -15.19 10.85 -3.87
CA ASP A 300 -15.08 12.30 -4.01
C ASP A 300 -13.95 12.67 -5.00
N ILE A 301 -12.84 11.94 -5.01
CA ILE A 301 -11.80 12.15 -6.03
C ILE A 301 -12.26 11.71 -7.40
N GLU A 302 -12.97 10.58 -7.53
CA GLU A 302 -13.53 10.13 -8.81
C GLU A 302 -14.45 11.22 -9.40
N ARG A 303 -15.32 11.83 -8.58
CA ARG A 303 -16.19 12.93 -9.01
C ARG A 303 -15.39 14.16 -9.47
N VAL A 304 -14.39 14.60 -8.70
CA VAL A 304 -13.54 15.75 -9.06
C VAL A 304 -12.86 15.52 -10.40
N ILE A 305 -12.42 14.29 -10.67
CA ILE A 305 -11.68 13.95 -11.89
C ILE A 305 -12.62 13.84 -13.08
N GLN A 306 -13.79 13.22 -12.92
CA GLN A 306 -14.82 13.20 -13.96
C GLN A 306 -15.22 14.62 -14.41
N GLU A 307 -15.29 15.56 -13.46
CA GLU A 307 -15.70 16.94 -13.74
C GLU A 307 -14.57 17.82 -14.28
N HIS A 308 -13.35 17.70 -13.73
CA HIS A 308 -12.28 18.67 -14.00
C HIS A 308 -11.06 18.09 -14.71
N ALA A 309 -10.96 16.78 -14.85
CA ALA A 309 -9.85 16.12 -15.55
C ALA A 309 -10.26 14.79 -16.22
N PRO A 310 -11.30 14.76 -17.07
CA PRO A 310 -11.77 13.52 -17.71
C PRO A 310 -10.73 12.85 -18.64
N TRP A 311 -9.63 13.56 -18.97
CA TRP A 311 -8.51 13.03 -19.73
C TRP A 311 -7.46 12.28 -18.88
N ALA A 312 -7.53 12.39 -17.54
CA ALA A 312 -6.53 11.87 -16.62
C ALA A 312 -7.00 10.60 -15.92
N SER A 313 -6.07 9.71 -15.59
CA SER A 313 -6.34 8.54 -14.76
C SER A 313 -6.08 8.82 -13.27
N VAL A 314 -6.88 8.23 -12.38
CA VAL A 314 -6.75 8.39 -10.92
C VAL A 314 -5.99 7.24 -10.30
N TRP A 315 -4.96 7.55 -9.52
CA TRP A 315 -4.01 6.59 -8.96
C TRP A 315 -3.87 6.78 -7.44
N VAL A 316 -3.86 5.69 -6.69
CA VAL A 316 -3.33 5.71 -5.32
C VAL A 316 -1.81 5.70 -5.44
N GLY A 317 -1.19 6.87 -5.27
CA GLY A 317 0.26 7.06 -5.46
C GLY A 317 1.09 6.54 -4.29
N GLU A 318 0.52 6.55 -3.08
CA GLU A 318 1.16 6.05 -1.86
C GLU A 318 0.09 5.57 -0.87
N SER A 319 0.33 4.42 -0.25
CA SER A 319 -0.52 3.88 0.82
C SER A 319 0.25 2.85 1.66
N GLY A 320 -0.21 2.63 2.89
CA GLY A 320 0.32 1.60 3.79
C GLY A 320 -0.60 1.28 4.97
N GLY A 321 -1.84 1.75 4.92
CA GLY A 321 -2.85 1.60 5.96
C GLY A 321 -2.55 2.51 7.14
N ALA A 322 -1.44 2.25 7.84
CA ALA A 322 -0.94 3.03 8.95
C ALA A 322 0.28 3.89 8.55
N TYR A 323 0.23 5.19 8.82
CA TYR A 323 1.33 6.10 8.50
C TYR A 323 2.48 6.01 9.52
N GLY A 324 3.63 6.59 9.18
CA GLY A 324 4.79 6.63 10.07
C GLY A 324 5.61 5.33 10.09
N GLY A 325 5.56 4.55 9.00
CA GLY A 325 6.31 3.31 8.83
C GLY A 325 5.51 2.03 9.05
N GLY A 326 4.21 2.16 9.35
CA GLY A 326 3.34 1.02 9.66
C GLY A 326 3.36 0.63 11.14
N GLY A 327 2.46 -0.29 11.50
CA GLY A 327 2.34 -0.81 12.86
C GLY A 327 3.22 -2.02 13.11
N ARG A 328 4.03 -1.96 14.18
CA ARG A 328 4.90 -3.07 14.59
C ARG A 328 4.07 -4.29 15.01
N GLY A 329 4.34 -5.44 14.40
CA GLY A 329 3.55 -6.65 14.65
C GLY A 329 2.13 -6.58 14.10
N VAL A 330 1.87 -5.64 13.18
CA VAL A 330 0.57 -5.48 12.51
C VAL A 330 0.77 -5.38 11.00
N SER A 331 1.43 -4.32 10.51
CA SER A 331 1.51 -3.99 9.08
C SER A 331 2.31 -4.98 8.24
N ASP A 332 3.22 -5.73 8.86
CA ASP A 332 4.01 -6.79 8.23
C ASP A 332 3.52 -8.20 8.61
N ARG A 333 2.30 -8.31 9.15
CA ARG A 333 1.67 -9.58 9.56
C ARG A 333 0.47 -9.92 8.69
N PHE A 334 0.04 -11.18 8.78
CA PHE A 334 -1.13 -11.69 8.06
C PHE A 334 -2.37 -10.82 8.26
N VAL A 335 -2.62 -10.31 9.46
CA VAL A 335 -3.79 -9.45 9.75
C VAL A 335 -3.89 -8.25 8.79
N ASN A 336 -2.77 -7.68 8.34
CA ASN A 336 -2.79 -6.54 7.43
C ASN A 336 -3.30 -6.90 6.03
N SER A 337 -3.33 -8.18 5.65
CA SER A 337 -3.87 -8.62 4.36
C SER A 337 -5.36 -8.31 4.21
N PHE A 338 -6.11 -8.28 5.32
CA PHE A 338 -7.53 -7.90 5.29
C PHE A 338 -7.71 -6.46 4.82
N TRP A 339 -6.96 -5.53 5.41
CA TRP A 339 -6.95 -4.14 4.96
C TRP A 339 -6.44 -4.02 3.51
N TYR A 340 -5.33 -4.68 3.19
CA TYR A 340 -4.72 -4.58 1.86
C TYR A 340 -5.70 -5.03 0.75
N LEU A 341 -6.34 -6.19 0.92
CA LEU A 341 -7.28 -6.72 -0.07
C LEU A 341 -8.58 -5.91 -0.13
N ASP A 342 -9.10 -5.44 1.00
CA ASP A 342 -10.28 -4.56 1.03
C ASP A 342 -10.03 -3.26 0.27
N GLN A 343 -8.92 -2.60 0.55
CA GLN A 343 -8.56 -1.37 -0.14
C GLN A 343 -8.29 -1.60 -1.63
N LEU A 344 -7.73 -2.75 -2.01
CA LEU A 344 -7.46 -3.10 -3.40
C LEU A 344 -8.78 -3.26 -4.16
N GLY A 345 -9.74 -3.96 -3.57
CA GLY A 345 -11.10 -4.07 -4.12
C GLY A 345 -11.82 -2.71 -4.18
N MET A 346 -11.64 -1.87 -3.16
CA MET A 346 -12.27 -0.55 -3.10
C MET A 346 -11.72 0.39 -4.18
N ALA A 347 -10.41 0.45 -4.35
CA ALA A 347 -9.78 1.25 -5.40
C ALA A 347 -10.24 0.80 -6.80
N ALA A 348 -10.35 -0.50 -7.05
CA ALA A 348 -10.83 -1.04 -8.32
C ALA A 348 -12.28 -0.63 -8.59
N LYS A 349 -13.13 -0.69 -7.56
CA LYS A 349 -14.56 -0.30 -7.66
C LYS A 349 -14.78 1.15 -8.08
N PHE A 350 -13.91 2.06 -7.68
CA PHE A 350 -14.00 3.50 -8.00
C PHE A 350 -13.05 3.90 -9.14
N SER A 351 -12.85 3.02 -10.12
CA SER A 351 -12.10 3.27 -11.36
C SER A 351 -10.68 3.82 -11.17
N THR A 352 -10.05 3.50 -10.03
CA THR A 352 -8.65 3.86 -9.80
C THR A 352 -7.79 2.95 -10.67
N LYS A 353 -7.05 3.53 -11.62
CA LYS A 353 -6.31 2.76 -12.63
C LYS A 353 -5.07 2.07 -12.07
N ALA A 354 -4.36 2.69 -11.12
CA ALA A 354 -3.27 2.05 -10.39
C ALA A 354 -3.58 2.08 -8.88
N GLY A 355 -3.57 0.91 -8.25
CA GLY A 355 -4.01 0.69 -6.89
C GLY A 355 -2.89 0.18 -5.98
N ILE A 356 -2.96 0.62 -4.74
CA ILE A 356 -2.13 0.30 -3.56
C ILE A 356 -0.68 -0.07 -3.84
N THR A 357 0.14 0.88 -3.46
CA THR A 357 1.54 0.78 -3.11
C THR A 357 1.82 -0.26 -2.02
N LEU A 358 2.61 -1.28 -2.33
CA LEU A 358 3.42 -1.99 -1.34
C LEU A 358 4.65 -1.14 -0.99
N LEU A 359 4.78 -0.69 0.25
CA LEU A 359 6.07 -0.17 0.73
C LEU A 359 7.01 -1.37 0.96
N LEU A 360 8.12 -1.44 0.23
CA LEU A 360 9.11 -2.50 0.41
C LEU A 360 9.87 -2.28 1.72
N ILE A 361 9.39 -2.92 2.80
CA ILE A 361 10.09 -3.00 4.08
C ILE A 361 10.94 -4.27 4.07
N ASN A 362 12.21 -4.08 4.42
CA ASN A 362 13.32 -5.04 4.50
C ASN A 362 12.96 -6.53 4.36
N LEU A 363 13.14 -7.09 3.16
CA LEU A 363 12.99 -8.53 2.85
C LEU A 363 14.25 -9.36 3.23
N SER A 364 14.91 -9.01 4.35
CA SER A 364 16.20 -9.60 4.76
C SER A 364 16.12 -11.08 5.11
N ILE A 365 17.15 -11.84 4.68
CA ILE A 365 17.30 -13.31 4.73
C ILE A 365 17.90 -13.78 6.08
N GLN A 366 17.63 -13.12 7.20
CA GLN A 366 18.16 -13.56 8.50
C GLN A 366 17.11 -13.49 9.61
N THR A 367 16.68 -14.68 10.05
CA THR A 367 16.01 -14.90 11.34
C THR A 367 16.51 -16.22 11.93
N GLU A 368 17.46 -16.16 12.86
CA GLU A 368 17.72 -17.22 13.84
C GLU A 368 16.71 -17.09 14.97
N ILE A 369 16.08 -18.21 15.38
CA ILE A 369 15.20 -18.26 16.54
C ILE A 369 15.67 -19.38 17.46
N GLU A 370 16.18 -18.99 18.62
CA GLU A 370 16.45 -19.85 19.76
C GLU A 370 15.12 -20.16 20.47
N THR A 371 14.84 -21.45 20.72
CA THR A 371 13.63 -21.88 21.46
C THR A 371 14.02 -22.32 22.86
N LYS A 372 13.33 -21.79 23.88
CA LYS A 372 13.32 -22.36 25.23
C LYS A 372 11.90 -22.58 25.70
N VAL A 373 11.60 -23.85 25.97
CA VAL A 373 10.35 -24.33 26.58
C VAL A 373 10.49 -24.28 28.09
N LEU A 374 9.53 -23.68 28.79
CA LEU A 374 9.28 -23.99 30.20
C LEU A 374 7.77 -24.10 30.46
N LYS A 375 7.36 -25.28 30.94
CA LYS A 375 6.05 -25.55 31.55
C LYS A 375 6.14 -25.31 33.06
N HIS A 376 5.17 -24.61 33.64
CA HIS A 376 4.53 -25.14 34.86
C HIS A 376 3.10 -24.62 35.07
N VAL A 377 2.29 -25.55 35.57
CA VAL A 377 0.85 -25.46 35.87
C VAL A 377 0.70 -25.26 37.39
N ASN A 378 -0.19 -24.38 37.87
CA ASN A 378 -1.46 -24.74 38.53
C ASN A 378 -2.12 -23.58 39.33
N ASN A 379 -3.45 -23.48 39.19
CA ASN A 379 -4.51 -23.11 40.18
C ASN A 379 -4.36 -21.80 41.01
N ASN A 380 -5.38 -20.94 41.19
CA ASN A 380 -6.81 -21.18 41.37
C ASN A 380 -7.63 -19.86 41.41
N LEU A 381 -8.92 -19.96 41.02
CA LEU A 381 -10.11 -19.25 41.56
C LEU A 381 -10.49 -17.81 41.13
N ARG A 382 -11.54 -17.80 40.28
CA ARG A 382 -12.84 -17.07 40.35
C ARG A 382 -12.90 -15.53 40.37
N ALA A 383 -13.54 -14.97 39.34
CA ALA A 383 -14.82 -14.24 39.48
C ALA A 383 -15.54 -13.95 38.14
N LYS A 384 -16.77 -14.46 38.04
CA LYS A 384 -18.00 -13.96 37.37
C LYS A 384 -17.95 -13.25 35.99
N GLU A 385 -18.43 -14.02 35.01
CA GLU A 385 -19.39 -13.70 33.94
C GLU A 385 -19.73 -12.22 33.62
N LYS A 386 -19.32 -11.80 32.43
CA LYS A 386 -20.20 -11.15 31.44
C LYS A 386 -19.97 -11.83 30.09
N SER A 387 -21.02 -12.46 29.55
CA SER A 387 -21.03 -13.13 28.25
C SER A 387 -20.89 -12.11 27.12
N VAL A 388 -19.70 -11.98 26.55
CA VAL A 388 -19.53 -11.46 25.20
C VAL A 388 -19.55 -12.66 24.26
N GLN A 389 -20.61 -12.76 23.47
CA GLN A 389 -20.78 -13.73 22.40
C GLN A 389 -19.62 -13.52 21.41
N LYS A 390 -18.65 -14.44 21.39
CA LYS A 390 -17.58 -14.48 20.39
C LYS A 390 -18.15 -15.23 19.18
N GLU A 391 -18.59 -14.48 18.18
CA GLU A 391 -19.07 -15.01 16.90
C GLU A 391 -17.88 -15.54 16.09
N SER A 392 -17.91 -16.82 15.68
CA SER A 392 -17.10 -17.31 14.56
C SER A 392 -18.05 -17.63 13.40
N CYS A 393 -18.06 -16.79 12.37
CA CYS A 393 -18.84 -17.03 11.16
C CYS A 393 -18.01 -17.84 10.15
N SER A 394 -18.46 -19.04 9.83
CA SER A 394 -18.13 -19.72 8.58
C SER A 394 -19.19 -19.34 7.54
N ILE A 395 -18.78 -18.84 6.38
CA ILE A 395 -19.68 -18.44 5.29
C ILE A 395 -19.61 -19.49 4.19
N GLU A 396 -20.76 -20.09 3.88
CA GLU A 396 -20.94 -20.93 2.69
C GLU A 396 -21.50 -20.08 1.55
N VAL A 397 -20.80 -20.03 0.43
CA VAL A 397 -21.21 -19.26 -0.75
C VAL A 397 -21.64 -20.19 -1.88
N LYS A 398 -22.83 -19.95 -2.42
CA LYS A 398 -23.26 -20.52 -3.71
C LYS A 398 -23.05 -19.48 -4.80
N VAL A 399 -22.24 -19.82 -5.81
CA VAL A 399 -22.02 -19.02 -7.03
C VAL A 399 -22.93 -19.57 -8.13
N SER A 400 -23.73 -18.71 -8.75
CA SER A 400 -24.57 -19.07 -9.90
C SER A 400 -24.27 -18.15 -11.08
N GLU A 401 -23.80 -18.70 -12.19
CA GLU A 401 -23.67 -17.96 -13.45
C GLU A 401 -25.01 -17.94 -14.20
N THR A 402 -25.53 -16.75 -14.50
CA THR A 402 -26.66 -16.58 -15.40
C THR A 402 -26.16 -16.34 -16.82
N GLY A 403 -26.17 -17.40 -17.65
CA GLY A 403 -26.07 -17.27 -19.11
C GLY A 403 -24.87 -17.95 -19.77
N LYS A 404 -24.91 -19.29 -19.89
CA LYS A 404 -24.35 -20.10 -21.00
C LYS A 404 -24.72 -21.57 -20.75
N SER A 405 -25.20 -22.28 -21.78
CA SER A 405 -25.43 -23.73 -21.70
C SER A 405 -24.08 -24.44 -21.59
N ALA A 406 -23.80 -25.06 -20.44
CA ALA A 406 -22.59 -25.87 -20.27
C ALA A 406 -22.76 -27.22 -20.99
N SER A 407 -21.82 -27.55 -21.88
CA SER A 407 -21.60 -28.94 -22.31
C SER A 407 -21.04 -29.75 -21.13
N ASP A 408 -21.45 -31.02 -21.00
CA ASP A 408 -21.03 -32.01 -19.99
C ASP A 408 -19.51 -32.31 -19.98
N LYS A 409 -18.68 -31.32 -19.65
CA LYS A 409 -17.34 -31.53 -19.13
C LYS A 409 -17.36 -31.15 -17.66
N GLN A 410 -16.90 -32.06 -16.80
CA GLN A 410 -16.72 -31.78 -15.38
C GLN A 410 -15.79 -30.57 -15.25
N SER A 411 -16.38 -29.42 -14.96
CA SER A 411 -15.69 -28.16 -14.83
C SER A 411 -15.27 -27.98 -13.38
N PHE A 412 -14.03 -27.56 -13.20
CA PHE A 412 -13.43 -27.27 -11.90
C PHE A 412 -13.19 -25.76 -11.79
N ARG A 413 -13.28 -25.23 -10.58
CA ARG A 413 -12.70 -23.94 -10.21
C ARG A 413 -11.39 -24.16 -9.49
N GLU A 414 -10.50 -23.20 -9.62
CA GLU A 414 -9.28 -23.10 -8.83
C GLU A 414 -9.56 -22.27 -7.57
N GLU A 415 -9.13 -22.78 -6.42
CA GLU A 415 -9.23 -22.10 -5.13
C GLU A 415 -7.84 -21.83 -4.53
N TYR A 416 -7.64 -20.60 -4.06
CA TYR A 416 -6.41 -20.11 -3.45
C TYR A 416 -6.72 -19.56 -2.06
N HIS A 417 -6.68 -20.43 -1.04
CA HIS A 417 -7.04 -20.07 0.33
C HIS A 417 -5.81 -19.64 1.12
N LEU A 418 -5.73 -18.35 1.44
CA LEU A 418 -4.71 -17.81 2.33
C LEU A 418 -5.17 -17.89 3.78
N THR A 419 -4.40 -18.55 4.63
CA THR A 419 -4.66 -18.63 6.08
C THR A 419 -3.40 -18.30 6.88
N PRO A 420 -3.54 -17.78 8.11
CA PRO A 420 -2.39 -17.57 8.98
C PRO A 420 -1.87 -18.91 9.50
N LYS A 421 -0.54 -19.08 9.52
CA LYS A 421 0.08 -20.20 10.22
C LYS A 421 -0.40 -20.29 11.67
N ASP A 422 -0.79 -21.49 12.09
CA ASP A 422 -1.28 -21.80 13.44
C ASP A 422 -2.51 -20.99 13.89
N GLY A 423 -3.25 -20.38 12.94
CA GLY A 423 -4.39 -19.52 13.27
C GLY A 423 -4.00 -18.14 13.83
N GLN A 424 -2.72 -17.78 13.85
CA GLN A 424 -2.26 -16.55 14.49
C GLN A 424 -2.28 -15.36 13.52
N LEU A 425 -3.21 -14.42 13.70
CA LEU A 425 -3.33 -13.25 12.83
C LEU A 425 -2.07 -12.38 12.77
N GLN A 426 -1.26 -12.36 13.83
CA GLN A 426 0.00 -11.62 13.88
C GLN A 426 1.21 -12.43 13.37
N THR A 427 1.00 -13.55 12.67
CA THR A 427 2.09 -14.30 12.03
C THR A 427 2.62 -13.58 10.80
N GLN A 428 3.90 -13.80 10.47
CA GLN A 428 4.49 -13.40 9.19
C GLN A 428 4.38 -14.51 8.12
N THR A 429 3.92 -15.71 8.50
CA THR A 429 3.81 -16.85 7.57
C THR A 429 2.37 -17.07 7.16
N SER A 430 2.10 -16.83 5.88
CA SER A 430 0.85 -17.23 5.23
C SER A 430 0.95 -18.68 4.73
N LEU A 431 -0.17 -19.40 4.82
CA LEU A 431 -0.35 -20.70 4.20
C LEU A 431 -1.23 -20.52 2.96
N LEU A 432 -0.87 -21.14 1.83
CA LEU A 432 -1.73 -21.31 0.67
C LEU A 432 -2.27 -22.73 0.67
N ASN A 433 -3.60 -22.88 0.79
CA ASN A 433 -4.26 -24.19 0.82
C ASN A 433 -3.66 -25.13 1.90
N GLY A 434 -3.26 -24.54 3.04
CA GLY A 434 -2.63 -25.25 4.16
C GLY A 434 -1.10 -25.39 4.06
N ASN A 435 -0.49 -25.05 2.93
CA ASN A 435 0.96 -25.16 2.72
C ASN A 435 1.68 -23.83 2.99
N PRO A 436 2.74 -23.78 3.82
CA PRO A 436 3.47 -22.55 4.07
C PRO A 436 4.08 -21.95 2.81
N LEU A 437 3.83 -20.65 2.58
CA LEU A 437 4.48 -19.88 1.53
C LEU A 437 5.85 -19.38 2.05
N ASN A 438 6.91 -20.12 1.73
CA ASN A 438 8.27 -19.77 2.09
C ASN A 438 9.17 -19.71 0.86
N VAL A 439 10.10 -18.75 0.87
CA VAL A 439 11.22 -18.73 -0.10
C VAL A 439 12.16 -19.87 0.26
N THR A 440 12.46 -20.74 -0.71
CA THR A 440 13.37 -21.88 -0.53
C THR A 440 14.51 -21.74 -1.53
N ASP A 441 15.75 -21.77 -1.07
CA ASP A 441 16.97 -21.64 -1.89
C ASP A 441 16.97 -20.40 -2.82
N GLY A 442 16.35 -19.30 -2.38
CA GLY A 442 16.25 -18.07 -3.17
C GLY A 442 15.24 -18.15 -4.33
N GLU A 443 14.37 -19.15 -4.35
CA GLU A 443 13.25 -19.30 -5.28
C GLU A 443 11.91 -18.93 -4.62
N LEU A 444 11.04 -18.30 -5.42
CA LEU A 444 9.68 -17.99 -5.00
C LEU A 444 8.85 -19.28 -4.91
N PRO A 445 7.97 -19.43 -3.90
CA PRO A 445 7.11 -20.59 -3.80
C PRO A 445 6.14 -20.66 -4.99
N ARG A 446 5.77 -21.89 -5.38
CA ARG A 446 4.68 -22.09 -6.34
C ARG A 446 3.35 -21.76 -5.68
N LEU A 447 2.44 -21.17 -6.45
CA LEU A 447 1.08 -20.88 -6.03
C LEU A 447 0.16 -21.91 -6.66
N ASP A 448 0.11 -23.11 -6.06
CA ASP A 448 -0.68 -24.21 -6.60
C ASP A 448 -2.14 -24.14 -6.11
N PRO A 449 -3.13 -24.17 -7.03
CA PRO A 449 -4.55 -24.12 -6.66
C PRO A 449 -5.04 -25.44 -6.07
N SER A 450 -6.13 -25.35 -5.30
CA SER A 450 -7.01 -26.49 -5.04
C SER A 450 -8.05 -26.57 -6.15
N LEU A 451 -8.20 -27.74 -6.79
CA LEU A 451 -9.21 -27.94 -7.83
C LEU A 451 -10.50 -28.46 -7.21
N VAL A 452 -11.57 -27.66 -7.33
CA VAL A 452 -12.87 -27.96 -6.71
C VAL A 452 -13.97 -28.01 -7.77
N PRO A 453 -14.89 -28.99 -7.77
CA PRO A 453 -15.99 -29.04 -8.74
C PRO A 453 -16.87 -27.78 -8.69
N LEU A 454 -17.29 -27.25 -9.85
CA LEU A 454 -18.08 -26.01 -9.92
C LEU A 454 -19.38 -26.05 -9.08
N CYS A 455 -20.03 -27.20 -8.98
CA CYS A 455 -21.30 -27.35 -8.25
C CYS A 455 -21.13 -27.42 -6.72
N SER A 456 -19.91 -27.54 -6.21
CA SER A 456 -19.64 -27.58 -4.77
C SER A 456 -19.79 -26.19 -4.14
N LEU A 457 -20.32 -26.12 -2.91
CA LEU A 457 -20.35 -24.87 -2.14
C LEU A 457 -18.91 -24.36 -1.91
N TYR A 458 -18.75 -23.04 -1.85
CA TYR A 458 -17.51 -22.40 -1.47
C TYR A 458 -17.51 -22.15 0.03
N ALA A 459 -16.50 -22.62 0.76
CA ALA A 459 -16.42 -22.47 2.21
C ALA A 459 -15.27 -21.54 2.58
N LEU A 460 -15.59 -20.44 3.26
CA LEU A 460 -14.57 -19.58 3.86
C LEU A 460 -14.26 -20.07 5.27
N PRO A 461 -12.98 -20.39 5.59
CA PRO A 461 -12.61 -20.70 6.95
C PRO A 461 -12.89 -19.49 7.85
N PRO A 462 -13.39 -19.68 9.08
CA PRO A 462 -13.66 -18.58 9.99
C PRO A 462 -12.37 -17.81 10.27
N CYS A 463 -12.47 -16.48 10.35
CA CYS A 463 -11.34 -15.67 10.83
C CYS A 463 -11.00 -16.16 12.25
N PRO A 464 -9.76 -16.62 12.51
CA PRO A 464 -9.40 -17.05 13.85
C PRO A 464 -9.55 -15.85 14.77
N LEU A 465 -10.47 -15.97 15.74
CA LEU A 465 -10.68 -14.94 16.74
C LEU A 465 -9.34 -14.70 17.44
N PRO A 466 -8.94 -13.44 17.66
CA PRO A 466 -7.73 -13.17 18.42
C PRO A 466 -7.82 -13.90 19.76
N SER A 467 -6.90 -14.83 19.98
CA SER A 467 -6.58 -15.34 21.30
C SER A 467 -6.04 -14.15 22.08
N LEU A 468 -6.88 -13.59 22.97
CA LEU A 468 -6.50 -12.55 23.91
C LEU A 468 -5.43 -13.06 24.88
#